data_AF-A0AAE1GUK6-F1
#
_entry.id   AF-A0AAE1GUK6-F1
#
_cell.length_a   1.000
_cell.length_b   1.000
_cell.length_c   1.000
_cell.angle_alpha   90.00
_cell.angle_beta   90.00
_cell.angle_gamma   90.00
#
_symmetry.space_group_name_H-M   'P 1'
#
loop_
_entity.id
_entity.type
_entity.pdbx_description
1 polymer ?
#
loop_
_entity_poly.entity_id
_entity_poly.type
_entity_poly.pdbx_seq_one_letter_code
_entity_poly.pdbx_strand_id
1 'polypeptide(L)'
;MTLCEFFGCAFIGFGPAIAMLTLTIAQDPVLVIIVFGSGFFWLLSSLVSSGLWLLIGLTSMAHTIHLVLSVTLSVLCQEGFRYLLYLTMKMFNNGLNNMFDSNVVNWKMMSYAAGVGFGVMSGVFSVVNVLADAVGPATVGLKTGSDKFLLASASLAFCFVLLHVFWSVIFFHAVDTANFAKISWVIVTHLLASTLTLLNTSGHYSAVVIPNYVIVLLTAGIAFRAAGGTLNSLKSSFSPRIVVRCHESRSLEQNRKIARERLLTLLDNHINGEDSVEAQIKRETKRVSDIISEMKRERREKIRKLKESVANAKKTSNDSQENS
;
A
#
# COMPACT_ATOMS: atom_id res chain seq x y z
N MET A 1 -6.17 -1.14 34.28
CA MET A 1 -6.29 0.10 33.49
C MET A 1 -4.99 0.42 32.75
N THR A 2 -3.82 0.24 33.36
CA THR A 2 -2.51 0.55 32.74
C THR A 2 -2.14 -0.35 31.55
N LEU A 3 -2.48 -1.64 31.58
CA LEU A 3 -2.34 -2.50 30.38
C LEU A 3 -3.19 -2.01 29.20
N CYS A 4 -4.40 -1.49 29.47
CA CYS A 4 -5.24 -0.91 28.42
C CYS A 4 -4.62 0.36 27.85
N GLU A 5 -3.99 1.18 28.70
CA GLU A 5 -3.26 2.38 28.28
C GLU A 5 -2.00 2.03 27.46
N PHE A 6 -1.25 1.00 27.87
CA PHE A 6 -0.13 0.44 27.12
C PHE A 6 -0.57 0.02 25.71
N PHE A 7 -1.57 -0.85 25.59
CA PHE A 7 -2.03 -1.31 24.28
C PHE A 7 -2.65 -0.18 23.46
N GLY A 8 -3.38 0.73 24.10
CA GLY A 8 -3.93 1.93 23.45
C GLY A 8 -2.84 2.81 22.85
N CYS A 9 -1.82 3.17 23.63
CA CYS A 9 -0.69 3.98 23.18
C CYS A 9 0.15 3.26 22.11
N ALA A 10 0.39 1.95 22.28
CA ALA A 10 1.11 1.14 21.30
C ALA A 10 0.41 1.13 19.94
N PHE A 11 -0.92 0.91 19.92
CA PHE A 11 -1.69 0.89 18.69
C PHE A 11 -1.90 2.28 18.08
N ILE A 12 -1.97 3.34 18.90
CA ILE A 12 -1.94 4.71 18.38
C ILE A 12 -0.61 4.96 17.66
N GLY A 13 0.53 4.70 18.31
CA GLY A 13 1.84 4.99 17.73
C GLY A 13 2.19 4.14 16.52
N PHE A 14 1.97 2.81 16.60
CA PHE A 14 2.45 1.85 15.61
C PHE A 14 1.37 1.17 14.78
N GLY A 15 0.08 1.40 15.05
CA GLY A 15 -1.02 0.83 14.29
C GLY A 15 -0.90 1.04 12.78
N PRO A 16 -0.59 2.26 12.28
CA PRO A 16 -0.38 2.48 10.85
C PRO A 16 0.80 1.68 10.30
N ALA A 17 1.92 1.62 11.02
CA ALA A 17 3.08 0.86 10.58
C ALA A 17 2.78 -0.64 10.49
N ILE A 18 2.06 -1.21 11.47
CA ILE A 18 1.62 -2.60 11.44
C ILE A 18 0.66 -2.85 10.27
N ALA A 19 -0.28 -1.94 10.01
CA ALA A 19 -1.19 -2.05 8.88
C ALA A 19 -0.43 -1.99 7.53
N MET A 20 0.50 -1.05 7.38
CA MET A 20 1.37 -0.94 6.21
C MET A 20 2.21 -2.20 6.01
N LEU A 21 2.83 -2.72 7.07
CA LEU A 21 3.66 -3.91 7.03
C LEU A 21 2.85 -5.15 6.63
N THR A 22 1.71 -5.39 7.27
CA THR A 22 0.90 -6.59 7.06
C THR A 22 0.11 -6.57 5.75
N LEU A 23 -0.48 -5.43 5.37
CA LEU A 23 -1.34 -5.34 4.19
C LEU A 23 -0.58 -5.14 2.89
N THR A 24 0.59 -4.51 2.91
CA THR A 24 1.31 -4.12 1.68
C THR A 24 2.71 -4.71 1.58
N ILE A 25 3.54 -4.63 2.62
CA ILE A 25 4.97 -4.96 2.51
C ILE A 25 5.18 -6.48 2.64
N ALA A 26 4.48 -7.16 3.55
CA ALA A 26 4.64 -8.59 3.81
C ALA A 26 4.32 -9.50 2.61
N GLN A 27 3.67 -8.96 1.58
CA GLN A 27 3.37 -9.67 0.34
C GLN A 27 4.59 -9.80 -0.59
N ASP A 28 5.63 -8.99 -0.38
CA ASP A 28 6.86 -8.99 -1.19
C ASP A 28 8.10 -9.05 -0.28
N PRO A 29 8.87 -10.15 -0.31
CA PRO A 29 10.05 -10.30 0.56
C PRO A 29 11.12 -9.23 0.30
N VAL A 30 11.21 -8.67 -0.92
CA VAL A 30 12.19 -7.61 -1.21
C VAL A 30 11.83 -6.33 -0.47
N LEU A 31 10.54 -5.99 -0.37
CA LEU A 31 10.10 -4.83 0.41
C LEU A 31 10.37 -5.02 1.90
N VAL A 32 10.22 -6.25 2.42
CA VAL A 32 10.56 -6.56 3.83
C VAL A 32 12.05 -6.32 4.10
N ILE A 33 12.93 -6.77 3.21
CA ILE A 33 14.38 -6.52 3.32
C ILE A 33 14.67 -5.01 3.32
N ILE A 34 14.00 -4.23 2.47
CA ILE A 34 14.15 -2.78 2.40
C ILE A 34 13.70 -2.09 3.71
N VAL A 35 12.63 -2.55 4.35
CA VAL A 35 12.19 -2.03 5.66
C VAL A 35 13.27 -2.21 6.72
N PHE A 36 13.83 -3.43 6.84
CA PHE A 36 14.90 -3.67 7.81
C PHE A 36 16.17 -2.89 7.49
N GLY A 37 16.58 -2.84 6.21
CA GLY A 37 17.74 -2.09 5.76
C GLY A 37 17.60 -0.59 6.03
N SER A 38 16.45 0.00 5.69
CA SER A 38 16.19 1.44 5.94
C SER A 38 16.11 1.78 7.43
N GLY A 39 15.55 0.89 8.26
CA GLY A 39 15.60 1.03 9.72
C GLY A 39 17.03 1.04 10.27
N PHE A 40 17.89 0.17 9.74
CA PHE A 40 19.32 0.17 10.10
C PHE A 40 20.02 1.48 9.69
N PHE A 41 19.73 2.02 8.51
CA PHE A 41 20.29 3.33 8.08
C PHE A 41 19.83 4.47 9.00
N TRP A 42 18.59 4.44 9.50
CA TRP A 42 18.13 5.40 10.51
C TRP A 42 18.94 5.27 11.81
N LEU A 43 19.16 4.05 12.31
CA LEU A 43 19.96 3.81 13.51
C LEU A 43 21.41 4.32 13.33
N LEU A 44 22.00 4.07 12.16
CA LEU A 44 23.35 4.55 11.84
C LEU A 44 23.40 6.09 11.79
N SER A 45 22.36 6.73 11.24
CA SER A 45 22.26 8.20 11.23
C SER A 45 22.18 8.79 12.64
N SER A 46 21.42 8.14 13.54
CA SER A 46 21.29 8.53 14.94
C SER A 46 22.59 8.28 15.71
N LEU A 47 23.30 7.18 15.42
CA LEU A 47 24.61 6.90 15.99
C LEU A 47 25.62 7.98 15.61
N VAL A 48 25.74 8.31 14.31
CA VAL A 48 26.62 9.39 13.84
C VAL A 48 26.25 10.73 14.47
N SER A 49 24.95 11.06 14.55
CA SER A 49 24.49 12.29 15.20
C SER A 49 24.89 12.35 16.67
N SER A 50 24.74 11.24 17.43
CA SER A 50 25.17 11.17 18.84
C SER A 50 26.69 11.29 19.01
N GLY A 51 27.47 10.73 18.07
CA GLY A 51 28.92 10.89 18.02
C GLY A 51 29.32 12.35 17.79
N LEU A 52 28.69 13.04 16.82
CA LEU A 52 28.93 14.46 16.58
C LEU A 52 28.50 15.33 17.77
N TRP A 53 27.41 14.98 18.42
CA TRP A 53 26.94 15.63 19.65
C TRP A 53 28.01 15.58 20.77
N LEU A 54 28.67 14.42 20.94
CA LEU A 54 29.79 14.25 21.87
C LEU A 54 31.04 15.03 21.43
N LEU A 55 31.42 14.95 20.16
CA LEU A 55 32.67 15.55 19.63
C LEU A 55 32.66 17.08 19.68
N ILE A 56 31.52 17.70 19.38
CA ILE A 56 31.38 19.17 19.41
C ILE A 56 31.27 19.68 20.86
N GLY A 57 31.02 18.79 21.84
CA GLY A 57 30.89 19.17 23.25
C GLY A 57 29.64 20.00 23.54
N LEU A 58 28.51 19.68 22.88
CA LEU A 58 27.26 20.43 23.06
C LEU A 58 26.79 20.44 24.53
N THR A 59 27.16 19.43 25.31
CA THR A 59 26.87 19.35 26.76
C THR A 59 27.41 20.52 27.57
N SER A 60 28.49 21.16 27.10
CA SER A 60 29.12 22.29 27.78
C SER A 60 28.38 23.61 27.53
N MET A 61 27.41 23.63 26.62
CA MET A 61 26.64 24.81 26.24
C MET A 61 25.38 24.97 27.10
N ALA A 62 24.77 26.16 27.07
CA ALA A 62 23.50 26.40 27.75
C ALA A 62 22.40 25.42 27.26
N HIS A 63 21.54 24.97 28.19
CA HIS A 63 20.55 23.92 27.96
C HIS A 63 19.68 24.14 26.70
N THR A 64 19.18 25.37 26.49
CA THR A 64 18.34 25.70 25.33
C THR A 64 19.11 25.62 24.01
N ILE A 65 20.36 26.09 23.99
CA ILE A 65 21.21 26.08 22.79
C ILE A 65 21.58 24.64 22.45
N HIS A 66 21.97 23.86 23.46
CA HIS A 66 22.26 22.44 23.34
C HIS A 66 21.10 21.68 22.68
N LEU A 67 19.84 21.86 23.13
CA LEU A 67 18.69 21.12 22.59
C LEU A 67 18.40 21.46 21.13
N VAL A 68 18.36 22.75 20.79
CA VAL A 68 18.07 23.20 19.41
C VAL A 68 19.15 22.74 18.44
N LEU A 69 20.42 22.87 18.82
CA LEU A 69 21.53 22.43 17.99
C LEU A 69 21.51 20.89 17.81
N SER A 70 21.22 20.15 18.89
CA SER A 70 21.14 18.67 18.86
C SER A 70 20.05 18.18 17.90
N VAL A 71 18.84 18.75 18.01
CA VAL A 71 17.71 18.39 17.14
C VAL A 71 18.04 18.72 15.69
N THR A 72 18.59 19.92 15.44
CA THR A 72 18.95 20.35 14.09
C THR A 72 20.01 19.45 13.47
N LEU A 73 21.07 19.15 14.22
CA LEU A 73 22.15 18.27 13.78
C LEU A 73 21.64 16.85 13.49
N SER A 74 20.80 16.29 14.36
CA SER A 74 20.21 14.97 14.17
C SER A 74 19.34 14.91 12.92
N VAL A 75 18.47 15.89 12.72
CA VAL A 75 17.61 15.97 11.52
C VAL A 75 18.46 16.04 10.25
N LEU A 76 19.51 16.87 10.21
CA LEU A 76 20.38 16.96 9.04
C LEU A 76 21.15 15.65 8.77
N CYS A 77 21.64 14.98 9.81
CA CYS A 77 22.22 13.65 9.66
C CYS A 77 21.20 12.65 9.10
N GLN A 78 19.98 12.62 9.63
CA GLN A 78 18.90 11.74 9.15
C GLN A 78 18.56 11.98 7.67
N GLU A 79 18.48 13.25 7.23
CA GLU A 79 18.26 13.59 5.81
C GLU A 79 19.44 13.19 4.91
N GLY A 80 20.68 13.38 5.39
CA GLY A 80 21.88 12.91 4.69
C GLY A 80 21.89 11.40 4.50
N PHE A 81 21.53 10.64 5.53
CA PHE A 81 21.39 9.19 5.44
C PHE A 81 20.20 8.73 4.59
N ARG A 82 19.12 9.51 4.51
CA ARG A 82 18.03 9.24 3.55
C ARG A 82 18.51 9.38 2.11
N TYR A 83 19.35 10.37 1.82
CA TYR A 83 19.99 10.50 0.51
C TYR A 83 20.93 9.31 0.23
N LEU A 84 21.75 8.91 1.21
CA LEU A 84 22.61 7.73 1.08
C LEU A 84 21.78 6.46 0.81
N LEU A 85 20.68 6.27 1.53
CA LEU A 85 19.74 5.17 1.33
C LEU A 85 19.15 5.19 -0.09
N TYR A 86 18.77 6.35 -0.61
CA TYR A 86 18.32 6.48 -2.00
C TYR A 86 19.41 6.01 -2.99
N LEU A 87 20.67 6.40 -2.79
CA LEU A 87 21.78 5.96 -3.64
C LEU A 87 21.97 4.44 -3.58
N THR A 88 21.98 3.86 -2.38
CA THR A 88 22.07 2.40 -2.18
C THR A 88 20.90 1.68 -2.85
N MET A 89 19.68 2.20 -2.74
CA MET A 89 18.50 1.61 -3.38
C MET A 89 18.55 1.70 -4.89
N LYS A 90 19.07 2.81 -5.44
CA LYS A 90 19.24 2.97 -6.89
C LYS A 90 20.27 1.99 -7.44
N MET A 91 21.39 1.82 -6.73
CA MET A 91 22.39 0.81 -7.03
C MET A 91 21.81 -0.61 -6.98
N PHE A 92 21.07 -0.93 -5.91
CA PHE A 92 20.41 -2.22 -5.74
C PHE A 92 19.40 -2.52 -6.85
N ASN A 93 18.53 -1.56 -7.18
CA ASN A 93 17.52 -1.70 -8.23
C ASN A 93 18.17 -1.91 -9.61
N ASN A 94 19.23 -1.17 -9.93
CA ASN A 94 19.97 -1.36 -11.19
C ASN A 94 20.66 -2.74 -11.23
N GLY A 95 21.24 -3.18 -10.10
CA GLY A 95 21.84 -4.51 -9.98
C GLY A 95 20.82 -5.63 -10.21
N LEU A 96 19.63 -5.52 -9.63
CA LEU A 96 18.54 -6.48 -9.86
C LEU A 96 18.10 -6.50 -11.33
N ASN A 97 17.88 -5.34 -11.94
CA ASN A 97 17.44 -5.25 -13.33
C ASN A 97 18.50 -5.76 -14.33
N ASN A 98 19.78 -5.73 -13.97
CA ASN A 98 20.85 -6.30 -14.80
C ASN A 98 20.94 -7.83 -14.69
N MET A 99 20.48 -8.41 -13.58
CA MET A 99 20.51 -9.86 -13.34
C MET A 99 19.21 -10.56 -13.75
N PHE A 100 18.09 -9.83 -13.80
CA PHE A 100 16.77 -10.36 -14.11
C PHE A 100 16.11 -9.54 -15.21
N ASP A 101 15.61 -10.19 -16.27
CA ASP A 101 14.90 -9.56 -17.42
C ASP A 101 13.52 -8.98 -17.09
N SER A 102 13.28 -8.59 -15.83
CA SER A 102 11.99 -8.05 -15.40
C SER A 102 12.17 -6.85 -14.47
N ASN A 103 11.25 -5.89 -14.56
CA ASN A 103 11.08 -4.87 -13.53
C ASN A 103 10.57 -5.55 -12.24
N VAL A 104 11.47 -6.18 -11.49
CA VAL A 104 11.15 -7.06 -10.36
C VAL A 104 10.38 -6.28 -9.29
N VAL A 105 10.76 -5.02 -9.02
CA VAL A 105 10.17 -4.20 -7.95
C VAL A 105 9.79 -2.82 -8.46
N ASN A 106 8.63 -2.34 -8.02
CA ASN A 106 8.18 -0.98 -8.31
C ASN A 106 8.95 0.03 -7.45
N TRP A 107 9.70 0.92 -8.09
CA TRP A 107 10.49 1.97 -7.42
C TRP A 107 9.70 2.78 -6.38
N LYS A 108 8.41 3.08 -6.65
CA LYS A 108 7.54 3.80 -5.71
C LYS A 108 7.21 2.99 -4.47
N MET A 109 7.11 1.66 -4.60
CA MET A 109 6.91 0.76 -3.46
C MET A 109 8.19 0.65 -2.62
N MET A 110 9.36 0.71 -3.25
CA MET A 110 10.64 0.74 -2.54
C MET A 110 10.80 2.00 -1.70
N SER A 111 10.48 3.18 -2.25
CA SER A 111 10.57 4.45 -1.50
C SER A 111 9.59 4.50 -0.32
N TYR A 112 8.39 3.95 -0.51
CA TYR A 112 7.41 3.75 0.55
C TYR A 112 7.91 2.80 1.64
N ALA A 113 8.42 1.61 1.28
CA ALA A 113 8.95 0.63 2.22
C ALA A 113 10.15 1.18 3.01
N ALA A 114 11.05 1.91 2.33
CA ALA A 114 12.16 2.60 2.96
C ALA A 114 11.68 3.62 4.01
N GLY A 115 10.64 4.39 3.68
CA GLY A 115 10.04 5.33 4.61
C GLY A 115 9.38 4.66 5.83
N VAL A 116 8.77 3.48 5.64
CA VAL A 116 8.20 2.70 6.76
C VAL A 116 9.31 2.25 7.71
N GLY A 117 10.43 1.71 7.21
CA GLY A 117 11.53 1.30 8.08
C GLY A 117 12.16 2.46 8.85
N PHE A 118 12.39 3.59 8.16
CA PHE A 118 12.89 4.83 8.78
C PHE A 118 11.93 5.33 9.88
N GLY A 119 10.63 5.37 9.58
CA GLY A 119 9.59 5.83 10.49
C GLY A 119 9.40 4.92 11.70
N VAL A 120 9.38 3.61 11.50
CA VAL A 120 9.24 2.62 12.58
C VAL A 120 10.41 2.72 13.56
N MET A 121 11.66 2.77 13.07
CA MET A 121 12.80 2.89 13.98
C MET A 121 12.80 4.22 14.75
N SER A 122 12.48 5.33 14.08
CA SER A 122 12.29 6.64 14.73
C SER A 122 11.22 6.58 15.82
N GLY A 123 10.06 6.02 15.50
CA GLY A 123 8.96 5.82 16.44
C GLY A 123 9.37 4.95 17.63
N VAL A 124 9.95 3.77 17.39
CA VAL A 124 10.41 2.85 18.45
C VAL A 124 11.38 3.56 19.39
N PHE A 125 12.40 4.25 18.85
CA PHE A 125 13.37 4.96 19.67
C PHE A 125 12.74 6.09 20.51
N SER A 126 11.68 6.72 19.98
CA SER A 126 11.00 7.82 20.68
C SER A 126 10.10 7.38 21.84
N VAL A 127 9.49 6.20 21.78
CA VAL A 127 8.46 5.78 22.77
C VAL A 127 8.70 4.44 23.46
N VAL A 128 9.65 3.60 23.04
CA VAL A 128 9.78 2.23 23.59
C VAL A 128 10.03 2.21 25.11
N ASN A 129 10.90 3.09 25.60
CA ASN A 129 11.20 3.17 27.03
C ASN A 129 10.00 3.71 27.82
N VAL A 130 9.37 4.76 27.29
CA VAL A 130 8.17 5.37 27.89
C VAL A 130 7.01 4.37 27.94
N LEU A 131 6.86 3.56 26.90
CA LEU A 131 5.82 2.54 26.82
C LEU A 131 6.11 1.37 27.75
N ALA A 132 7.38 1.00 27.95
CA ALA A 132 7.76 0.00 28.95
C ALA A 132 7.38 0.44 30.38
N ASP A 133 7.60 1.72 30.71
CA ASP A 133 7.23 2.29 32.01
C ASP A 133 5.70 2.34 32.22
N ALA A 134 4.91 2.43 31.15
CA ALA A 134 3.44 2.45 31.20
C ALA A 134 2.81 1.11 31.62
N VAL A 135 3.58 0.01 31.68
CA VAL A 135 3.09 -1.29 32.17
C VAL A 135 2.87 -1.28 33.69
N GLY A 136 3.58 -0.39 34.41
CA GLY A 136 3.45 -0.25 35.85
C GLY A 136 2.05 0.20 36.29
N PRO A 137 1.73 0.10 37.59
CA PRO A 137 0.42 0.51 38.13
C PRO A 137 0.24 2.03 38.22
N ALA A 138 1.30 2.82 37.99
CA ALA A 138 1.31 4.27 38.14
C ALA A 138 1.27 4.99 36.78
N THR A 139 0.72 6.20 36.77
CA THR A 139 0.76 7.13 35.62
C THR A 139 1.67 8.32 35.91
N VAL A 140 2.01 9.07 34.87
CA VAL A 140 2.89 10.25 34.94
C VAL A 140 2.14 11.42 35.59
N GLY A 141 2.84 12.25 36.37
CA GLY A 141 2.27 13.50 36.93
C GLY A 141 2.27 13.63 38.46
N LEU A 142 2.86 12.69 39.21
CA LEU A 142 2.87 12.77 40.69
C LEU A 142 3.75 13.93 41.23
N LYS A 143 4.93 14.14 40.65
CA LYS A 143 5.86 15.23 41.03
C LYS A 143 5.82 16.38 40.02
N THR A 144 5.88 16.04 38.74
CA THR A 144 5.89 16.96 37.60
C THR A 144 5.36 16.22 36.36
N GLY A 145 4.91 16.97 35.35
CA GLY A 145 4.35 16.43 34.11
C GLY A 145 2.81 16.36 34.12
N SER A 146 2.24 15.80 33.06
CA SER A 146 0.79 15.62 32.89
C SER A 146 0.46 14.16 32.67
N ASP A 147 -0.70 13.76 33.15
CA ASP A 147 -1.42 12.53 32.80
C ASP A 147 -1.51 12.29 31.28
N LYS A 148 -1.50 13.35 30.46
CA LYS A 148 -1.56 13.27 28.99
C LYS A 148 -0.25 12.89 28.33
N PHE A 149 0.86 12.77 29.07
CA PHE A 149 2.19 12.56 28.51
C PHE A 149 2.28 11.31 27.63
N LEU A 150 1.74 10.18 28.10
CA LEU A 150 1.77 8.92 27.36
C LEU A 150 0.99 9.01 26.05
N LEU A 151 -0.22 9.57 26.11
CA LEU A 151 -1.06 9.78 24.93
C LEU A 151 -0.44 10.76 23.92
N ALA A 152 0.15 11.87 24.40
CA ALA A 152 0.84 12.83 23.56
C ALA A 152 2.07 12.21 22.88
N SER A 153 2.84 11.40 23.62
CA SER A 153 4.02 10.70 23.09
C SER A 153 3.63 9.68 22.02
N ALA A 154 2.59 8.89 22.26
CA ALA A 154 2.06 7.95 21.28
C ALA A 154 1.54 8.66 20.01
N SER A 155 0.83 9.79 20.18
CA SER A 155 0.32 10.59 19.06
C SER A 155 1.44 11.23 18.24
N LEU A 156 2.53 11.67 18.89
CA LEU A 156 3.71 12.18 18.18
C LEU A 156 4.45 11.05 17.45
N ALA A 157 4.60 9.87 18.07
CA ALA A 157 5.18 8.71 17.39
C ALA A 157 4.38 8.35 16.12
N PHE A 158 3.05 8.36 16.19
CA PHE A 158 2.18 8.21 15.01
C PHE A 158 2.50 9.24 13.92
N CYS A 159 2.61 10.52 14.28
CA CYS A 159 2.94 11.59 13.34
C CYS A 159 4.29 11.35 12.67
N PHE A 160 5.35 11.07 13.44
CA PHE A 160 6.70 10.88 12.90
C PHE A 160 6.82 9.60 12.06
N VAL A 161 6.15 8.52 12.45
CA VAL A 161 6.08 7.29 11.62
C VAL A 161 5.50 7.62 10.24
N LEU A 162 4.35 8.29 10.18
CA LEU A 162 3.72 8.67 8.91
C LEU A 162 4.53 9.71 8.13
N LEU A 163 5.09 10.70 8.81
CA LEU A 163 5.91 11.73 8.17
C LEU A 163 7.14 11.14 7.52
N HIS A 164 7.84 10.21 8.17
CA HIS A 164 8.99 9.53 7.54
C HIS A 164 8.60 8.73 6.30
N VAL A 165 7.41 8.10 6.29
CA VAL A 165 6.87 7.45 5.09
C VAL A 165 6.67 8.48 3.98
N PHE A 166 5.95 9.56 4.25
CA PHE A 166 5.63 10.57 3.24
C PHE A 166 6.86 11.33 2.76
N TRP A 167 7.75 11.73 3.66
CA TRP A 167 9.02 12.37 3.33
C TRP A 167 9.87 11.48 2.44
N SER A 168 9.95 10.17 2.70
CA SER A 168 10.73 9.26 1.85
C SER A 168 10.14 9.12 0.45
N VAL A 169 8.81 9.00 0.33
CA VAL A 169 8.12 8.96 -0.98
C VAL A 169 8.36 10.27 -1.76
N ILE A 170 8.23 11.42 -1.09
CA ILE A 170 8.45 12.73 -1.71
C ILE A 170 9.92 12.90 -2.10
N PHE A 171 10.84 12.55 -1.20
CA PHE A 171 12.28 12.74 -1.39
C PHE A 171 12.78 11.94 -2.58
N PHE A 172 12.43 10.65 -2.69
CA PHE A 172 12.88 9.80 -3.80
C PHE A 172 12.38 10.35 -5.14
N HIS A 173 11.09 10.69 -5.20
CA HIS A 173 10.50 11.29 -6.40
C HIS A 173 11.13 12.66 -6.74
N ALA A 174 11.42 13.48 -5.73
CA ALA A 174 12.01 14.80 -5.91
C ALA A 174 13.45 14.73 -6.44
N VAL A 175 14.25 13.79 -5.95
CA VAL A 175 15.61 13.57 -6.45
C VAL A 175 15.60 13.06 -7.89
N ASP A 176 14.71 12.11 -8.24
CA ASP A 176 14.61 11.62 -9.62
C ASP A 176 14.14 12.69 -10.61
N THR A 177 13.28 13.62 -10.16
CA THR A 177 12.77 14.72 -11.00
C THR A 177 13.59 16.01 -10.89
N ALA A 178 14.73 15.98 -10.18
CA ALA A 178 15.55 17.15 -9.86
C ALA A 178 14.75 18.35 -9.31
N ASN A 179 13.66 18.07 -8.58
CA ASN A 179 12.78 19.10 -8.03
C ASN A 179 13.27 19.52 -6.63
N PHE A 180 14.18 20.50 -6.61
CA PHE A 180 14.76 21.02 -5.37
C PHE A 180 13.75 21.62 -4.39
N ALA A 181 12.62 22.14 -4.87
CA ALA A 181 11.57 22.67 -4.00
C ALA A 181 10.96 21.58 -3.11
N LYS A 182 10.71 20.39 -3.67
CA LYS A 182 10.22 19.24 -2.90
C LYS A 182 11.28 18.66 -1.94
N ILE A 183 12.56 18.69 -2.33
CA ILE A 183 13.66 18.31 -1.42
C ILE A 183 13.74 19.27 -0.24
N SER A 184 13.71 20.58 -0.51
CA SER A 184 13.71 21.61 0.52
C SER A 184 12.49 21.49 1.44
N TRP A 185 11.29 21.23 0.88
CA TRP A 185 10.08 20.97 1.67
C TRP A 185 10.28 19.85 2.68
N VAL A 186 10.86 18.71 2.28
CA VAL A 186 11.11 17.57 3.18
C VAL A 186 12.02 17.98 4.35
N ILE A 187 13.15 18.63 4.06
CA ILE A 187 14.12 19.04 5.09
C ILE A 187 13.50 20.07 6.04
N VAL A 188 12.82 21.09 5.51
CA VAL A 188 12.21 22.17 6.30
C VAL A 188 11.07 21.63 7.15
N THR A 189 10.18 20.81 6.60
CA THR A 189 9.07 20.24 7.38
C THR A 189 9.53 19.23 8.42
N HIS A 190 10.60 18.48 8.17
CA HIS A 190 11.20 17.61 9.18
C HIS A 190 11.82 18.42 10.31
N LEU A 191 12.59 19.46 9.99
CA LEU A 191 13.16 20.35 11.01
C LEU A 191 12.06 21.06 11.82
N LEU A 192 11.01 21.55 11.15
CA LEU A 192 9.86 22.19 11.80
C LEU A 192 9.13 21.22 12.74
N ALA A 193 8.77 20.03 12.28
CA ALA A 193 8.10 19.01 13.08
C ALA A 193 8.92 18.65 14.33
N SER A 194 10.23 18.45 14.17
CA SER A 194 11.16 18.11 15.25
C SER A 194 11.35 19.26 16.23
N THR A 195 11.53 20.49 15.77
CA THR A 195 11.70 21.65 16.66
C THR A 195 10.42 22.02 17.40
N LEU A 196 9.24 21.81 16.83
CA LEU A 196 7.96 21.96 17.53
C LEU A 196 7.90 21.07 18.78
N THR A 197 8.54 19.90 18.78
CA THR A 197 8.55 19.00 19.96
C THR A 197 9.28 19.59 21.16
N LEU A 198 10.16 20.59 20.98
CA LEU A 198 10.83 21.27 22.09
C LEU A 198 9.84 22.00 23.00
N LEU A 199 8.69 22.44 22.47
CA LEU A 199 7.62 23.08 23.25
C LEU A 199 6.91 22.10 24.22
N ASN A 200 7.14 20.79 24.09
CA ASN A 200 6.65 19.81 25.07
C ASN A 200 7.26 20.04 26.46
N THR A 201 8.45 20.65 26.55
CA THR A 201 9.08 21.01 27.84
C THR A 201 8.25 22.01 28.63
N SER A 202 7.45 22.83 27.96
CA SER A 202 6.59 23.86 28.55
C SER A 202 5.20 23.34 28.92
N GLY A 203 4.90 22.05 28.69
CA GLY A 203 3.59 21.44 29.00
C GLY A 203 2.48 21.76 27.98
N HIS A 204 2.78 22.47 26.90
CA HIS A 204 1.81 22.85 25.86
C HIS A 204 1.60 21.75 24.80
N TYR A 205 1.19 20.54 25.22
CA TYR A 205 1.05 19.38 24.33
C TYR A 205 0.15 19.64 23.10
N SER A 206 -0.96 20.36 23.27
CA SER A 206 -1.86 20.70 22.15
C SER A 206 -1.19 21.57 21.08
N ALA A 207 -0.30 22.48 21.48
CA ALA A 207 0.45 23.33 20.58
C ALA A 207 1.54 22.58 19.80
N VAL A 208 1.85 21.34 20.18
CA VAL A 208 2.81 20.47 19.48
C VAL A 208 2.09 19.44 18.63
N VAL A 209 1.11 18.75 19.20
CA VAL A 209 0.40 17.64 18.55
C VAL A 209 -0.43 18.18 17.37
N ILE A 210 -1.24 19.22 17.57
CA ILE A 210 -2.15 19.72 16.52
C ILE A 210 -1.37 20.18 15.28
N PRO A 211 -0.32 21.03 15.40
CA PRO A 211 0.46 21.41 14.23
C PRO A 211 1.15 20.23 13.53
N ASN A 212 1.65 19.24 14.29
CA ASN A 212 2.26 18.05 13.68
C ASN A 212 1.23 17.22 12.88
N TYR A 213 -0.01 17.09 13.34
CA TYR A 213 -1.08 16.47 12.55
C TYR A 213 -1.41 17.26 11.28
N VAL A 214 -1.36 18.59 11.32
CA VAL A 214 -1.52 19.43 10.13
C VAL A 214 -0.38 19.19 9.14
N ILE A 215 0.88 19.12 9.61
CA ILE A 215 2.04 18.80 8.77
C ILE A 215 1.90 17.41 8.15
N VAL A 216 1.41 16.42 8.89
CA VAL A 216 1.10 15.08 8.39
C VAL A 216 0.11 15.15 7.23
N LEU A 217 -1.02 15.85 7.39
CA LEU A 217 -2.06 15.94 6.36
C LEU A 217 -1.57 16.66 5.09
N LEU A 218 -0.84 17.77 5.25
CA LEU A 218 -0.25 18.50 4.12
C LEU A 218 0.77 17.65 3.37
N THR A 219 1.67 16.99 4.11
CA THR A 219 2.71 16.14 3.53
C THR A 219 2.10 14.89 2.88
N ALA A 220 1.03 14.33 3.44
CA ALA A 220 0.27 13.23 2.84
C ALA A 220 -0.30 13.62 1.47
N GLY A 221 -0.88 14.83 1.35
CA GLY A 221 -1.39 15.34 0.07
C GLY A 221 -0.29 15.47 -0.99
N ILE A 222 0.89 15.97 -0.60
CA ILE A 222 2.05 16.10 -1.51
C ILE A 222 2.61 14.72 -1.88
N ALA A 223 2.69 13.79 -0.93
CA ALA A 223 3.14 12.42 -1.16
C ALA A 223 2.18 11.66 -2.09
N PHE A 224 0.87 11.83 -1.92
CA PHE A 224 -0.13 11.25 -2.81
C PHE A 224 0.04 11.74 -4.25
N ARG A 225 0.27 13.05 -4.45
CA ARG A 225 0.59 13.61 -5.77
C ARG A 225 1.92 13.09 -6.32
N ALA A 226 2.96 12.99 -5.49
CA ALA A 226 4.27 12.46 -5.88
C ALA A 226 4.19 10.97 -6.30
N ALA A 227 3.31 10.19 -5.68
CA ALA A 227 3.05 8.81 -6.07
C ALA A 227 2.27 8.68 -7.41
N GLY A 228 1.71 9.78 -7.93
CA GLY A 228 0.91 9.82 -9.16
C GLY A 228 -0.61 9.85 -8.93
N GLY A 229 -1.04 10.08 -7.69
CA GLY A 229 -2.45 10.21 -7.34
C GLY A 229 -3.09 11.48 -7.90
N THR A 230 -4.36 11.39 -8.27
CA THR A 230 -5.22 12.51 -8.70
C THR A 230 -6.54 12.45 -7.95
N LEU A 231 -7.32 13.55 -7.94
CA LEU A 231 -8.66 13.54 -7.31
C LEU A 231 -9.59 12.52 -7.98
N ASN A 232 -9.46 12.33 -9.30
CA ASN A 232 -10.20 11.31 -10.03
C ASN A 232 -9.78 9.90 -9.60
N SER A 233 -8.47 9.67 -9.41
CA SER A 233 -7.96 8.41 -8.87
C SER A 233 -8.48 8.14 -7.45
N LEU A 234 -8.52 9.17 -6.60
CA LEU A 234 -9.06 9.05 -5.24
C LEU A 234 -10.55 8.69 -5.29
N LYS A 235 -11.35 9.41 -6.09
CA LYS A 235 -12.77 9.11 -6.30
C LYS A 235 -12.98 7.68 -6.81
N SER A 236 -12.16 7.25 -7.79
CA SER A 236 -12.24 5.90 -8.35
C SER A 236 -11.84 4.80 -7.36
N SER A 237 -11.05 5.13 -6.32
CA SER A 237 -10.67 4.16 -5.29
C SER A 237 -11.82 3.79 -4.36
N PHE A 238 -12.85 4.64 -4.25
CA PHE A 238 -14.07 4.37 -3.50
C PHE A 238 -15.18 3.76 -4.36
N SER A 239 -14.99 3.70 -5.68
CA SER A 239 -15.92 3.02 -6.58
C SER A 239 -15.75 1.50 -6.49
N PRO A 240 -16.83 0.70 -6.67
CA PRO A 240 -16.72 -0.75 -6.72
C PRO A 240 -15.76 -1.15 -7.83
N ARG A 241 -14.74 -1.93 -7.46
CA ARG A 241 -13.67 -2.36 -8.38
C ARG A 241 -13.91 -3.78 -8.82
N ILE A 242 -13.87 -4.02 -10.12
CA ILE A 242 -13.83 -5.37 -10.68
C ILE A 242 -12.46 -5.96 -10.33
N VAL A 243 -12.44 -7.00 -9.49
CA VAL A 243 -11.22 -7.71 -9.09
C VAL A 243 -11.20 -9.07 -9.77
N VAL A 244 -10.16 -9.34 -10.54
CA VAL A 244 -9.90 -10.65 -11.13
C VAL A 244 -8.77 -11.33 -10.38
N ARG A 245 -9.05 -12.50 -9.81
CA ARG A 245 -8.01 -13.40 -9.29
C ARG A 245 -7.72 -14.46 -10.35
N CYS A 246 -6.44 -14.69 -10.63
CA CYS A 246 -6.00 -15.62 -11.67
C CYS A 246 -4.78 -16.40 -11.16
N HIS A 247 -4.88 -17.74 -11.16
CA HIS A 247 -3.79 -18.64 -10.85
C HIS A 247 -3.95 -19.92 -11.69
N GLU A 248 -3.62 -19.82 -12.97
CA GLU A 248 -3.84 -20.89 -13.97
C GLU A 248 -2.55 -21.62 -14.33
N SER A 249 -1.40 -20.95 -14.24
CA SER A 249 -0.09 -21.55 -14.51
C SER A 249 0.94 -21.18 -13.46
N ARG A 250 2.09 -21.87 -13.49
CA ARG A 250 3.27 -21.53 -12.67
C ARG A 250 3.97 -20.24 -13.15
N SER A 251 3.65 -19.75 -14.34
CA SER A 251 4.23 -18.53 -14.92
C SER A 251 3.43 -17.29 -14.55
N LEU A 252 4.08 -16.35 -13.87
CA LEU A 252 3.49 -15.09 -13.43
C LEU A 252 3.07 -14.20 -14.62
N GLU A 253 3.86 -14.20 -15.70
CA GLU A 253 3.54 -13.42 -16.91
C GLU A 253 2.31 -13.97 -17.64
N GLN A 254 2.19 -15.30 -17.74
CA GLN A 254 1.03 -15.93 -18.34
C GLN A 254 -0.24 -15.68 -17.51
N ASN A 255 -0.15 -15.81 -16.19
CA ASN A 255 -1.25 -15.44 -15.28
C ASN A 255 -1.66 -13.97 -15.43
N ARG A 256 -0.70 -13.05 -15.62
CA ARG A 256 -0.99 -11.63 -15.89
C ARG A 256 -1.74 -11.41 -17.20
N LYS A 257 -1.37 -12.14 -18.27
CA LYS A 257 -2.06 -12.07 -19.57
C LYS A 257 -3.51 -12.55 -19.44
N ILE A 258 -3.72 -13.73 -18.85
CA ILE A 258 -5.06 -14.31 -18.63
C ILE A 258 -5.91 -13.41 -17.73
N ALA A 259 -5.33 -12.86 -16.65
CA ALA A 259 -6.03 -11.94 -15.77
C ALA A 259 -6.50 -10.67 -16.50
N ARG A 260 -5.70 -10.13 -17.43
CA ARG A 260 -6.10 -8.97 -18.25
C ARG A 260 -7.25 -9.30 -19.19
N GLU A 261 -7.22 -10.45 -19.86
CA GLU A 261 -8.32 -10.89 -20.74
C GLU A 261 -9.64 -11.07 -19.97
N ARG A 262 -9.58 -11.74 -18.81
CA ARG A 262 -10.73 -11.88 -17.90
C ARG A 262 -11.24 -10.51 -17.42
N LEU A 263 -10.33 -9.60 -17.07
CA LEU A 263 -10.71 -8.27 -16.59
C LEU A 263 -11.36 -7.44 -17.69
N LEU A 264 -10.85 -7.52 -18.93
CA LEU A 264 -11.47 -6.88 -20.09
C LEU A 264 -12.90 -7.40 -20.32
N THR A 265 -13.09 -8.72 -20.23
CA THR A 265 -14.42 -9.34 -20.40
C THR A 265 -15.39 -8.89 -19.31
N LEU A 266 -14.96 -8.89 -18.04
CA LEU A 266 -15.80 -8.41 -16.95
C LEU A 266 -16.09 -6.90 -17.05
N LEU A 267 -15.12 -6.12 -17.52
CA LEU A 267 -15.30 -4.69 -17.75
C LEU A 267 -16.31 -4.44 -18.87
N ASP A 268 -16.24 -5.21 -19.96
CA ASP A 268 -17.21 -5.17 -21.06
C ASP A 268 -18.62 -5.51 -20.56
N ASN A 269 -18.77 -6.59 -19.79
CA ASN A 269 -20.04 -6.95 -19.16
C ASN A 269 -20.58 -5.86 -18.21
N HIS A 270 -19.70 -5.18 -17.48
CA HIS A 270 -20.11 -4.12 -16.54
C HIS A 270 -20.53 -2.83 -17.25
N ILE A 271 -19.89 -2.47 -18.37
CA ILE A 271 -20.18 -1.25 -19.12
C ILE A 271 -21.36 -1.47 -20.08
N ASN A 272 -21.33 -2.57 -20.83
CA ASN A 272 -22.25 -2.82 -21.95
C ASN A 272 -23.44 -3.73 -21.56
N GLY A 273 -23.37 -4.45 -20.43
CA GLY A 273 -24.48 -5.26 -19.94
C GLY A 273 -24.95 -6.29 -20.96
N GLU A 274 -26.21 -6.18 -21.40
CA GLU A 274 -26.79 -7.06 -22.44
C GLU A 274 -26.10 -6.90 -23.80
N ASP A 275 -25.45 -5.78 -24.08
CA ASP A 275 -24.77 -5.56 -25.36
C ASP A 275 -23.31 -6.04 -25.35
N SER A 276 -22.85 -6.69 -24.26
CA SER A 276 -21.50 -7.23 -24.19
C SER A 276 -21.23 -8.33 -25.21
N VAL A 277 -19.96 -8.52 -25.58
CA VAL A 277 -19.55 -9.54 -26.55
C VAL A 277 -19.93 -10.93 -26.06
N GLU A 278 -19.78 -11.20 -24.76
CA GLU A 278 -20.14 -12.48 -24.16
C GLU A 278 -21.66 -12.72 -24.21
N ALA A 279 -22.47 -11.70 -23.95
CA ALA A 279 -23.93 -11.79 -24.06
C ALA A 279 -24.38 -12.02 -25.51
N GLN A 280 -23.72 -11.36 -26.48
CA GLN A 280 -23.96 -11.57 -27.92
C GLN A 280 -23.65 -13.02 -28.33
N ILE A 281 -22.47 -13.54 -27.98
CA ILE A 281 -22.06 -14.92 -28.26
C ILE A 281 -23.06 -15.90 -27.64
N LYS A 282 -23.50 -15.66 -26.40
CA LYS A 282 -24.47 -16.52 -25.71
C LYS A 282 -25.83 -16.52 -26.43
N ARG A 283 -26.29 -15.36 -26.91
CA ARG A 283 -27.52 -15.24 -27.70
C ARG A 283 -27.41 -15.98 -29.03
N GLU A 284 -26.31 -15.83 -29.76
CA GLU A 284 -26.09 -16.53 -31.02
C GLU A 284 -25.97 -18.04 -30.83
N THR A 285 -25.22 -18.48 -29.82
CA THR A 285 -25.08 -19.90 -29.49
C THR A 285 -26.44 -20.52 -29.15
N LYS A 286 -27.28 -19.80 -28.39
CA LYS A 286 -28.65 -20.23 -28.09
C LYS A 286 -29.51 -20.30 -29.36
N ARG A 287 -29.49 -19.28 -30.22
CA ARG A 287 -30.20 -19.29 -31.51
C ARG A 287 -29.80 -20.49 -32.38
N VAL A 288 -28.51 -20.74 -32.52
CA VAL A 288 -28.01 -21.89 -33.29
C VAL A 288 -28.45 -23.21 -32.66
N SER A 289 -28.41 -23.32 -31.33
CA SER A 289 -28.89 -24.50 -30.59
C SER A 289 -30.38 -24.76 -30.82
N ASP A 290 -31.20 -23.70 -30.74
CA ASP A 290 -32.64 -23.75 -30.94
C ASP A 290 -32.96 -24.21 -32.38
N ILE A 291 -32.29 -23.63 -33.39
CA ILE A 291 -32.43 -24.05 -34.81
C ILE A 291 -32.05 -25.52 -34.99
N ILE A 292 -30.94 -25.98 -34.40
CA ILE A 292 -30.53 -27.40 -34.47
C ILE A 292 -31.58 -28.30 -33.83
N SER A 293 -32.14 -27.89 -32.69
CA SER A 293 -33.18 -28.65 -31.98
C SER A 293 -34.46 -28.76 -32.83
N GLU A 294 -34.83 -27.68 -33.52
CA GLU A 294 -36.00 -27.61 -34.37
C GLU A 294 -35.83 -28.46 -35.63
N MET A 295 -34.68 -28.35 -36.31
CA MET A 295 -34.33 -29.22 -37.44
C MET A 295 -34.34 -30.71 -37.06
N LYS A 296 -33.87 -31.07 -35.86
CA LYS A 296 -33.96 -32.45 -35.34
C LYS A 296 -35.40 -32.89 -35.13
N ARG A 297 -36.28 -32.00 -34.64
CA ARG A 297 -37.71 -32.29 -34.45
C ARG A 297 -38.40 -32.53 -35.79
N GLU A 298 -38.20 -31.64 -36.76
CA GLU A 298 -38.75 -31.77 -38.11
C GLU A 298 -38.28 -33.05 -38.81
N ARG A 299 -36.98 -33.38 -38.68
CA ARG A 299 -36.43 -34.62 -39.26
C ARG A 299 -37.09 -35.86 -38.68
N ARG A 300 -37.34 -35.89 -37.37
CA ARG A 300 -38.04 -37.01 -36.70
C ARG A 300 -39.48 -37.13 -37.19
N GLU A 301 -40.19 -36.03 -37.37
CA GLU A 301 -41.56 -36.05 -37.91
C GLU A 301 -41.62 -36.52 -39.37
N LYS A 302 -40.70 -36.05 -40.22
CA LYS A 302 -40.61 -36.51 -41.62
C LYS A 302 -40.34 -38.02 -41.70
N ILE A 303 -39.42 -38.53 -40.88
CA ILE A 303 -39.14 -39.98 -40.81
C ILE A 303 -40.38 -40.75 -40.32
N ARG A 304 -41.11 -40.23 -39.33
CA ARG A 304 -42.36 -40.86 -38.86
C ARG A 304 -43.39 -40.97 -39.99
N LYS A 305 -43.65 -39.87 -40.70
CA LYS A 305 -44.58 -39.85 -41.84
C LYS A 305 -44.15 -40.81 -42.95
N LEU A 306 -42.85 -40.88 -43.26
CA LEU A 306 -42.32 -41.83 -44.26
C LEU A 306 -42.51 -43.29 -43.82
N LYS A 307 -42.30 -43.60 -42.54
CA LYS A 307 -42.53 -44.95 -42.01
C LYS A 307 -44.02 -45.31 -42.07
N GLU A 308 -44.90 -44.38 -41.73
CA GLU A 308 -46.36 -44.55 -41.85
C GLU A 308 -46.78 -44.78 -43.31
N SER A 309 -46.26 -43.99 -44.27
CA SER A 309 -46.58 -44.18 -45.68
C SER A 309 -46.07 -45.50 -46.24
N VAL A 310 -44.87 -45.94 -45.85
CA VAL A 310 -44.32 -47.25 -46.25
C VAL A 310 -45.10 -48.41 -45.63
N ALA A 311 -45.53 -48.28 -44.37
CA ALA A 311 -46.37 -49.28 -43.71
C ALA A 311 -47.76 -49.39 -44.37
N ASN A 312 -48.38 -48.26 -44.72
CA ASN A 312 -49.64 -48.24 -45.46
C ASN A 312 -49.48 -48.85 -46.87
N ALA A 313 -48.42 -48.52 -47.60
CA ALA A 313 -48.13 -49.10 -48.91
C ALA A 313 -47.97 -50.62 -48.87
N LYS A 314 -47.27 -51.15 -47.84
CA LYS A 314 -47.14 -52.59 -47.60
C LYS A 314 -48.46 -53.28 -47.26
N LYS A 315 -49.37 -52.59 -46.56
CA LYS A 315 -50.72 -53.11 -46.29
C LYS A 315 -51.52 -53.26 -47.58
N THR A 316 -51.55 -52.23 -48.42
CA THR A 316 -52.22 -52.27 -49.73
C THR A 316 -51.63 -53.31 -50.69
N SER A 317 -50.33 -53.60 -50.63
CA SER A 317 -49.71 -54.65 -51.46
C SER A 317 -50.02 -56.08 -50.97
N ASN A 318 -50.20 -56.28 -49.65
CA ASN A 318 -50.61 -57.57 -49.11
C ASN A 318 -52.09 -57.85 -49.37
N ASP A 319 -52.96 -56.84 -49.24
CA ASP A 319 -54.40 -56.96 -49.55
C ASP A 319 -54.68 -57.25 -51.04
N SER A 320 -53.73 -56.96 -51.92
CA SER A 320 -53.80 -57.28 -53.35
C SER A 320 -53.20 -58.64 -53.72
N GLN A 321 -52.39 -59.26 -52.84
CA GLN A 321 -51.93 -60.65 -52.99
C GLN A 321 -52.87 -61.68 -52.35
N GLU A 322 -53.72 -61.27 -51.39
CA GLU A 322 -54.74 -62.16 -50.78
C GLU A 322 -56.04 -62.28 -51.61
N ASN A 323 -56.21 -61.45 -52.64
CA ASN A 323 -57.39 -61.43 -53.53
C ASN A 323 -57.11 -61.91 -54.97
N SER A 324 -56.06 -62.71 -55.18
CA SER A 324 -55.75 -63.42 -56.44
C SER A 324 -55.48 -64.89 -56.15
#